data_AF-A0A914SNB7-F1
#
_entry.id   AF-A0A914SNB7-F1
#
_cell.length_a   1.000
_cell.length_b   1.000
_cell.length_c   1.000
_cell.angle_alpha   90.00
_cell.angle_beta   90.00
_cell.angle_gamma   90.00
#
_symmetry.space_group_name_H-M   'P 1'
#
loop_
_entity.id
_entity.type
_entity.pdbx_description
1 polymer ?
#
loop_
_entity_poly.entity_id
_entity_poly.type
_entity_poly.pdbx_seq_one_letter_code
_entity_poly.pdbx_strand_id
1 'polypeptide(L)'
;MASRIVLPLVQNACKATNFAATTQIATQRAAHTDVQFPNFDSYRHDSTKDPSQPARATEDDRRAIPSAALYGVGGMLTLYAGKEVVQTLVTYKAMAADQRALAAIEIKLADVPEGQTKTFEWRGKPVFVKHRTAQEIKREKSVNVSDLRHPEHDDQRVQKDE
;
A
#
# COMPACT_ATOMS: atom_id res chain seq x y z
N MET A 1 47.00 -38.10 32.81
CA MET A 1 45.85 -39.01 32.63
C MET A 1 45.32 -38.82 31.22
N ALA A 2 45.71 -39.69 30.30
CA ALA A 2 45.27 -39.66 28.91
C ALA A 2 44.91 -41.11 28.53
N SER A 3 43.62 -41.40 28.38
CA SER A 3 43.15 -42.70 27.95
C SER A 3 42.99 -42.71 26.43
N ARG A 4 43.84 -43.47 25.76
CA ARG A 4 43.82 -43.71 24.31
C ARG A 4 43.08 -45.03 24.03
N ILE A 5 42.26 -44.93 23.00
CA ILE A 5 41.53 -45.96 22.26
C ILE A 5 42.43 -47.14 21.85
N VAL A 6 41.95 -48.38 22.03
CA VAL A 6 42.54 -49.59 21.44
C VAL A 6 41.41 -50.43 20.83
N LEU A 7 41.41 -50.55 19.50
CA LEU A 7 40.69 -51.59 18.76
C LEU A 7 41.45 -52.92 18.86
N PRO A 8 40.75 -54.07 18.86
CA PRO A 8 41.24 -55.29 18.24
C PRO A 8 40.30 -55.65 17.07
N LEU A 9 40.72 -55.56 15.81
CA LEU A 9 41.60 -56.50 15.09
C LEU A 9 40.97 -57.91 15.02
N VAL A 10 40.37 -58.13 13.84
CA VAL A 10 39.75 -59.37 13.36
C VAL A 10 40.79 -60.49 13.34
N GLN A 11 40.46 -61.62 13.96
CA GLN A 11 41.26 -62.85 13.83
C GLN A 11 40.33 -64.03 13.50
N ASN A 12 40.41 -64.43 12.23
CA ASN A 12 39.79 -65.64 11.69
C ASN A 12 40.38 -66.89 12.36
N ALA A 13 39.50 -67.85 12.71
CA ALA A 13 39.88 -69.26 12.84
C ALA A 13 38.79 -70.15 12.22
N CYS A 14 39.26 -71.00 11.31
CA CYS A 14 38.58 -71.91 10.40
C CYS A 14 37.89 -73.10 11.09
N LYS A 15 36.76 -73.60 10.54
CA LYS A 15 36.69 -74.98 9.99
C LYS A 15 35.30 -75.43 9.49
N ALA A 16 35.37 -76.08 8.33
CA ALA A 16 34.56 -77.20 7.84
C ALA A 16 33.06 -76.98 7.53
N THR A 17 32.80 -76.83 6.23
CA THR A 17 31.75 -77.51 5.46
C THR A 17 30.60 -78.15 6.22
N ASN A 18 29.46 -77.47 6.21
CA ASN A 18 28.17 -78.00 5.79
C ASN A 18 27.39 -76.85 5.15
N PHE A 19 27.37 -76.79 3.82
CA PHE A 19 26.50 -75.89 3.08
C PHE A 19 25.07 -76.42 3.19
N ALA A 20 24.44 -76.19 4.34
CA ALA A 20 23.00 -76.16 4.43
C ALA A 20 22.58 -74.75 4.05
N ALA A 21 22.31 -74.52 2.77
CA ALA A 21 21.60 -73.33 2.33
C ALA A 21 20.19 -73.37 2.93
N THR A 22 20.06 -72.87 4.17
CA THR A 22 18.77 -72.38 4.64
C THR A 22 18.54 -71.08 3.90
N THR A 23 17.87 -71.17 2.76
CA THR A 23 17.20 -70.02 2.14
C THR A 23 16.21 -69.46 3.16
N GLN A 24 16.62 -68.44 3.91
CA GLN A 24 15.68 -67.53 4.54
C GLN A 24 14.98 -66.78 3.39
N ILE A 25 13.94 -67.39 2.82
CA ILE A 25 12.99 -66.66 1.98
C ILE A 25 12.31 -65.69 2.94
N ALA A 26 12.83 -64.47 3.05
CA ALA A 26 12.10 -63.38 3.69
C ALA A 26 10.89 -63.09 2.80
N THR A 27 9.76 -63.72 3.11
CA THR A 27 8.48 -63.37 2.51
C THR A 27 8.16 -61.95 2.96
N GLN A 28 8.45 -60.96 2.11
CA GLN A 28 8.09 -59.57 2.43
C GLN A 28 6.58 -59.48 2.39
N ARG A 29 5.95 -59.44 3.57
CA ARG A 29 4.52 -59.24 3.69
C ARG A 29 4.24 -57.80 3.28
N ALA A 30 3.62 -57.61 2.12
CA ALA A 30 3.13 -56.30 1.69
C ALA A 30 1.73 -56.05 2.27
N ALA A 31 1.57 -56.22 3.60
CA ALA A 31 0.33 -55.85 4.25
C ALA A 31 0.34 -54.36 4.59
N HIS A 32 -0.82 -53.72 4.52
CA HIS A 32 -0.97 -52.30 4.89
C HIS A 32 -0.58 -52.02 6.35
N THR A 33 -0.51 -53.04 7.20
CA THR A 33 -0.05 -52.98 8.60
C THR A 33 1.46 -52.78 8.74
N ASP A 34 2.22 -53.09 7.70
CA ASP A 34 3.69 -53.06 7.71
C ASP A 34 4.22 -51.72 7.14
N VAL A 35 3.32 -50.85 6.68
CA VAL A 35 3.64 -49.51 6.19
C VAL A 35 3.83 -48.59 7.39
N GLN A 36 5.09 -48.25 7.68
CA GLN A 36 5.44 -47.21 8.64
C GLN A 36 5.65 -45.89 7.89
N PHE A 37 5.16 -44.79 8.45
CA PHE A 37 5.36 -43.48 7.87
C PHE A 37 6.83 -43.05 8.02
N PRO A 38 7.47 -42.51 6.97
CA PRO A 38 8.79 -41.90 7.09
C PRO A 38 8.80 -40.75 8.09
N ASN A 39 9.95 -40.50 8.72
CA ASN A 39 10.12 -39.34 9.58
C ASN A 39 10.25 -38.05 8.75
N PHE A 40 9.42 -37.05 9.06
CA PHE A 40 9.42 -35.72 8.43
C PHE A 40 9.99 -34.61 9.32
N ASP A 41 10.69 -34.94 10.42
CA ASP A 41 11.20 -33.95 11.39
C ASP A 41 12.13 -32.91 10.77
N SER A 42 12.80 -33.23 9.66
CA SER A 42 13.61 -32.26 8.89
C SER A 42 12.78 -31.15 8.22
N TYR A 43 11.52 -31.43 7.90
CA TYR A 43 10.60 -30.51 7.22
C TYR A 43 9.60 -29.85 8.17
N ARG A 44 9.50 -30.35 9.41
CA ARG A 44 8.61 -29.80 10.43
C ARG A 44 9.18 -28.50 10.98
N HIS A 45 8.28 -27.55 11.23
CA HIS A 45 8.60 -26.38 12.04
C HIS A 45 9.04 -26.81 13.44
N ASP A 46 9.97 -26.05 14.03
CA ASP A 46 10.51 -26.34 15.37
C ASP A 46 9.41 -26.48 16.44
N SER A 47 8.30 -25.73 16.29
CA SER A 47 7.13 -25.81 17.17
C SER A 47 6.33 -27.11 17.09
N THR A 48 6.59 -28.01 16.14
CA THR A 48 5.85 -29.28 15.93
C THR A 48 6.78 -30.51 15.97
N LYS A 49 8.03 -30.35 16.40
CA LYS A 49 8.99 -31.47 16.45
C LYS A 49 8.75 -32.41 17.63
N ASP A 50 8.13 -31.96 18.72
CA ASP A 50 7.85 -32.78 19.89
C ASP A 50 6.60 -33.68 19.64
N PRO A 51 6.76 -35.02 19.59
CA PRO A 51 5.64 -35.94 19.35
C PRO A 51 4.76 -36.16 20.58
N SER A 52 5.21 -35.76 21.78
CA SER A 52 4.48 -35.96 23.03
C SER A 52 3.43 -34.87 23.29
N GLN A 53 3.53 -33.74 22.59
CA GLN A 53 2.63 -32.61 22.76
C GLN A 53 1.50 -32.59 21.73
N PRO A 54 0.29 -32.16 22.12
CA PRO A 54 -0.82 -32.02 21.19
C PRO A 54 -0.57 -30.84 20.24
N ALA A 55 -0.73 -31.07 18.94
CA ALA A 55 -0.51 -30.06 17.90
C ALA A 55 -1.41 -28.80 18.02
N ARG A 56 -2.50 -28.85 18.80
CA ARG A 56 -3.35 -27.69 19.08
C ARG A 56 -2.66 -26.64 19.95
N ALA A 57 -1.75 -27.04 20.84
CA ALA A 57 -1.07 -26.11 21.73
C ALA A 57 -0.18 -25.11 20.97
N THR A 58 0.26 -25.45 19.76
CA THR A 58 1.12 -24.64 18.90
C THR A 58 0.42 -24.18 17.61
N GLU A 59 -0.91 -24.24 17.55
CA GLU A 59 -1.69 -23.84 16.38
C GLU A 59 -1.61 -22.33 16.10
N ASP A 60 -1.71 -21.51 17.14
CA ASP A 60 -1.73 -20.05 17.01
C ASP A 60 -0.42 -19.52 16.43
N ASP A 61 0.74 -20.01 16.90
CA ASP A 61 2.05 -19.58 16.38
C ASP A 61 2.25 -19.94 14.91
N ARG A 62 1.77 -21.11 14.49
CA ARG A 62 1.87 -21.59 13.11
C ARG A 62 0.99 -20.80 12.16
N ARG A 63 -0.12 -20.24 12.65
CA ARG A 63 -1.05 -19.44 11.85
C ARG A 63 -0.69 -17.96 11.86
N ALA A 64 -0.33 -17.42 13.02
CA ALA A 64 -0.17 -15.98 13.23
C ALA A 64 1.00 -15.41 12.45
N ILE A 65 2.18 -16.03 12.51
CA ILE A 65 3.39 -15.48 11.88
C ILE A 65 3.31 -15.41 10.35
N PRO A 66 2.97 -16.50 9.61
CA PRO A 66 2.87 -16.42 8.16
C PRO A 66 1.70 -15.56 7.70
N SER A 67 0.57 -15.56 8.42
CA SER A 67 -0.58 -14.71 8.06
C SER A 67 -0.32 -13.22 8.30
N ALA A 68 0.31 -12.87 9.43
CA ALA A 68 0.70 -11.50 9.73
C ALA A 68 1.79 -10.99 8.77
N ALA A 69 2.75 -11.84 8.40
CA ALA A 69 3.78 -11.47 7.44
C ALA A 69 3.20 -11.27 6.02
N LEU A 70 2.43 -12.23 5.50
CA LEU A 70 1.91 -12.19 4.14
C LEU A 70 0.75 -11.20 3.97
N TYR A 71 -0.27 -11.29 4.83
CA TYR A 71 -1.49 -10.47 4.70
C TYR A 71 -1.40 -9.16 5.48
N GLY A 72 -0.71 -9.13 6.61
CA GLY A 72 -0.51 -7.90 7.38
C GLY A 72 0.51 -6.98 6.72
N VAL A 73 1.80 -7.29 6.87
CA VAL A 73 2.88 -6.45 6.34
C VAL A 73 2.91 -6.46 4.81
N GLY A 74 2.86 -7.65 4.19
CA GLY A 74 2.84 -7.78 2.73
C GLY A 74 1.62 -7.12 2.09
N GLY A 75 0.43 -7.32 2.65
CA GLY A 75 -0.80 -6.69 2.19
C GLY A 75 -0.76 -5.16 2.29
N MET A 76 -0.29 -4.60 3.41
CA MET A 76 -0.23 -3.15 3.59
C MET A 76 0.76 -2.49 2.63
N LEU A 77 1.93 -3.10 2.40
CA LEU A 77 2.92 -2.58 1.46
C LEU A 77 2.42 -2.56 0.02
N THR A 78 1.72 -3.62 -0.41
CA THR A 78 1.16 -3.70 -1.77
C THR A 78 0.06 -2.67 -1.99
N LEU A 79 -0.82 -2.45 -1.00
CA LEU A 79 -1.85 -1.41 -1.06
C LEU A 79 -1.25 -0.01 -1.12
N TYR A 80 -0.22 0.28 -0.32
CA TYR A 80 0.48 1.57 -0.35
C TYR A 80 1.11 1.83 -1.72
N ALA A 81 1.84 0.86 -2.25
CA ALA A 81 2.44 0.98 -3.58
C ALA A 81 1.38 1.15 -4.68
N GLY A 82 0.29 0.38 -4.64
CA GLY A 82 -0.82 0.50 -5.58
C GLY A 82 -1.48 1.88 -5.54
N LYS A 83 -1.70 2.42 -4.33
CA LYS A 83 -2.23 3.78 -4.14
C LYS A 83 -1.34 4.82 -4.79
N GLU A 84 -0.03 4.79 -4.55
CA GLU A 84 0.89 5.81 -5.10
C GLU A 84 0.92 5.78 -6.63
N VAL A 85 0.88 4.59 -7.24
CA VAL A 85 0.79 4.45 -8.71
C VAL A 85 -0.52 5.07 -9.23
N VAL A 86 -1.66 4.72 -8.63
CA VAL A 86 -2.96 5.27 -9.04
C VAL A 86 -3.01 6.78 -8.84
N GLN A 87 -2.53 7.27 -7.70
CA GLN A 87 -2.51 8.69 -7.37
C GLN A 87 -1.65 9.48 -8.38
N THR A 88 -0.48 8.95 -8.74
CA THR A 88 0.38 9.57 -9.75
C THR A 88 -0.33 9.68 -11.10
N LEU A 89 -1.01 8.62 -11.54
CA LEU A 89 -1.77 8.63 -12.80
C LEU A 89 -2.95 9.61 -12.78
N VAL A 90 -3.63 9.74 -11.64
CA VAL A 90 -4.70 10.73 -11.48
C VAL A 90 -4.13 12.15 -11.53
N THR A 91 -3.02 12.42 -10.84
CA THR A 91 -2.37 13.74 -10.86
C THR A 91 -1.79 14.09 -12.23
N TYR A 92 -1.34 13.09 -13.00
CA TYR A 92 -0.85 13.30 -14.37
C TYR A 92 -1.95 13.82 -15.31
N LYS A 93 -3.22 13.47 -15.06
CA LYS A 93 -4.38 13.99 -15.80
C LYS A 93 -4.96 15.28 -15.22
N ALA A 94 -4.45 15.76 -14.09
CA ALA A 94 -4.90 17.02 -13.51
C ALA A 94 -4.40 18.23 -14.34
N MET A 95 -4.83 19.44 -13.97
CA MET A 95 -4.42 20.68 -14.62
C MET A 95 -2.90 20.79 -14.66
N ALA A 96 -2.36 20.95 -15.87
CA ALA A 96 -0.93 21.12 -16.09
C ALA A 96 -0.42 22.44 -15.45
N ALA A 97 0.87 22.46 -15.11
CA ALA A 97 1.48 23.55 -14.35
C ALA A 97 1.42 24.91 -15.07
N ASP A 98 1.52 24.90 -16.41
CA ASP A 98 1.36 26.06 -17.27
C ASP A 98 -0.06 26.65 -17.19
N GLN A 99 -1.08 25.81 -17.24
CA GLN A 99 -2.47 26.26 -17.11
C GLN A 99 -2.81 26.70 -15.68
N ARG A 100 -2.14 26.13 -14.67
CA ARG A 100 -2.20 26.60 -13.28
C ARG A 100 -1.49 27.94 -13.10
N ALA A 101 -0.41 28.21 -13.82
CA ALA A 101 0.26 29.50 -13.80
C ALA A 101 -0.65 30.62 -14.32
N LEU A 102 -1.52 30.32 -15.30
CA LEU A 102 -2.55 31.24 -15.79
C LEU A 102 -3.74 31.45 -14.83
N ALA A 103 -3.75 30.79 -13.67
CA ALA A 103 -4.89 30.86 -12.74
C ALA A 103 -5.00 32.22 -12.04
N ALA A 104 -3.88 32.92 -11.82
CA ALA A 104 -3.87 34.24 -11.20
C ALA A 104 -3.23 35.26 -12.15
N ILE A 105 -3.83 36.44 -12.21
CA ILE A 105 -3.30 37.59 -12.97
C ILE A 105 -3.18 38.73 -11.97
N GLU A 106 -1.99 39.33 -11.90
CA GLU A 106 -1.77 40.54 -11.11
C GLU A 106 -2.11 41.77 -11.96
N ILE A 107 -3.10 42.54 -11.53
CA ILE A 107 -3.54 43.75 -12.21
C ILE A 107 -3.08 44.95 -11.39
N LYS A 108 -2.31 45.85 -12.02
CA LYS A 108 -1.90 47.11 -11.42
C LYS A 108 -3.08 48.09 -11.44
N LEU A 109 -3.61 48.37 -10.24
CA LEU A 109 -4.74 49.29 -10.08
C LEU A 109 -4.38 50.75 -10.43
N ALA A 110 -3.12 51.14 -10.26
CA ALA A 110 -2.63 52.49 -10.59
C ALA A 110 -2.72 52.83 -12.10
N ASP A 111 -2.73 51.81 -12.95
CA ASP A 111 -2.78 52.01 -14.41
C ASP A 111 -4.22 52.26 -14.89
N VAL A 112 -5.24 52.12 -14.03
CA VAL A 112 -6.66 52.33 -14.35
C VAL A 112 -7.13 53.68 -13.81
N PRO A 113 -7.29 54.71 -14.67
CA PRO A 113 -7.80 56.00 -14.22
C PRO A 113 -9.25 55.90 -13.79
N GLU A 114 -9.65 56.74 -12.84
CA GLU A 114 -11.02 56.82 -12.32
C GLU A 114 -12.05 57.03 -13.45
N GLY A 115 -13.17 56.31 -13.38
CA GLY A 115 -14.27 56.38 -14.35
C GLY A 115 -14.04 55.57 -15.64
N GLN A 116 -12.88 54.94 -15.82
CA GLN A 116 -12.62 54.07 -16.98
C GLN A 116 -12.77 52.59 -16.63
N THR A 117 -13.22 51.82 -17.62
CA THR A 117 -13.31 50.36 -17.56
C THR A 117 -12.26 49.77 -18.49
N LYS A 118 -11.40 48.88 -17.96
CA LYS A 118 -10.46 48.08 -18.77
C LYS A 118 -10.92 46.63 -18.83
N THR A 119 -10.75 46.03 -20.00
CA THR A 119 -11.04 44.62 -20.25
C THR A 119 -9.73 43.84 -20.24
N PHE A 120 -9.67 42.78 -19.45
CA PHE A 120 -8.55 41.86 -19.36
C PHE A 120 -9.03 40.46 -19.74
N GLU A 121 -8.20 39.67 -20.42
CA GLU A 121 -8.53 38.29 -20.74
C GLU A 121 -8.02 37.36 -19.62
N TRP A 122 -8.93 36.63 -18.97
CA TRP A 122 -8.60 35.63 -17.94
C TRP A 122 -9.23 34.28 -18.30
N ARG A 123 -8.37 33.25 -18.48
CA ARG A 123 -8.80 31.89 -18.87
C ARG A 123 -9.71 31.86 -20.12
N GLY A 124 -9.48 32.76 -21.08
CA GLY A 124 -10.28 32.90 -22.30
C GLY A 124 -11.65 33.54 -22.10
N LYS A 125 -11.89 34.15 -20.94
CA LYS A 125 -13.08 34.96 -20.65
C LYS A 125 -12.67 36.41 -20.38
N PRO A 126 -13.43 37.39 -20.87
CA PRO A 126 -13.18 38.78 -20.55
C PRO A 126 -13.56 39.07 -19.10
N VAL A 127 -12.65 39.70 -18.37
CA VAL A 127 -12.82 40.24 -17.03
C VAL A 127 -12.78 41.76 -17.10
N PHE A 128 -13.80 42.40 -16.57
CA PHE A 128 -13.90 43.86 -16.55
C PHE A 128 -13.42 44.39 -15.20
N VAL A 129 -12.46 45.31 -15.22
CA VAL A 129 -12.03 46.06 -14.04
C VAL A 129 -12.37 47.52 -14.29
N LYS A 130 -13.23 48.08 -13.43
CA LYS A 130 -13.65 49.48 -13.49
C LYS A 130 -13.26 50.15 -12.18
N HIS A 131 -12.59 51.29 -12.30
CA HIS A 131 -12.35 52.18 -11.17
C HIS A 131 -13.55 53.13 -11.06
N ARG A 132 -14.38 52.96 -10.03
CA ARG A 132 -15.67 53.67 -9.92
C ARG A 132 -15.47 55.08 -9.36
N THR A 133 -16.32 56.01 -9.79
CA THR A 133 -16.34 57.36 -9.20
C THR A 133 -17.28 57.41 -8.00
N ALA A 134 -17.05 58.35 -7.08
CA ALA A 134 -17.92 58.53 -5.90
C ALA A 134 -19.40 58.82 -6.24
N GLN A 135 -19.67 59.39 -7.42
CA GLN A 135 -21.04 59.65 -7.88
C GLN A 135 -21.74 58.35 -8.32
N GLU A 136 -21.02 57.46 -8.99
CA GLU A 136 -21.53 56.16 -9.42
C GLU A 136 -21.81 55.26 -8.21
N ILE A 137 -20.91 55.24 -7.23
CA ILE A 137 -21.07 54.46 -6.00
C ILE A 137 -22.36 54.88 -5.25
N LYS A 138 -22.60 56.18 -5.09
CA LYS A 138 -23.83 56.70 -4.45
C LYS A 138 -25.08 56.33 -5.23
N ARG A 139 -25.00 56.31 -6.55
CA ARG A 139 -26.12 55.94 -7.42
C ARG A 139 -26.44 54.46 -7.28
N GLU A 140 -25.43 53.59 -7.28
CA GLU A 140 -25.62 52.13 -7.18
C GLU A 140 -26.12 51.72 -5.79
N LYS A 141 -25.60 52.34 -4.72
CA LYS A 141 -26.08 52.07 -3.34
C LYS A 141 -27.49 52.59 -3.03
N SER A 142 -28.02 53.52 -3.82
CA SER A 142 -29.39 54.07 -3.62
C SER A 142 -30.47 53.31 -4.41
N VAL A 143 -30.09 52.29 -5.18
CA VAL A 143 -31.06 51.45 -5.92
C VAL A 143 -31.83 50.55 -4.96
N ASN A 144 -33.15 50.51 -5.12
CA ASN A 144 -33.98 49.59 -4.35
C ASN A 144 -33.81 48.14 -4.84
N VAL A 145 -33.32 47.28 -3.96
CA VAL A 145 -32.96 45.89 -4.27
C VAL A 145 -34.18 45.03 -4.61
N SER A 146 -35.38 45.38 -4.15
CA SER A 146 -36.62 44.63 -4.43
C SER A 146 -37.05 44.68 -5.90
N ASP A 147 -36.60 45.70 -6.62
CA ASP A 147 -37.04 45.96 -7.98
C ASP A 147 -36.15 45.22 -9.00
N LEU A 148 -35.02 44.65 -8.54
CA LEU A 148 -34.07 43.91 -9.35
C LEU A 148 -34.47 42.44 -9.50
N ARG A 149 -34.30 41.88 -10.70
CA ARG A 149 -34.53 40.44 -10.97
C ARG A 149 -33.64 39.54 -10.10
N HIS A 150 -32.42 39.99 -9.82
CA HIS A 150 -31.50 39.35 -8.87
C HIS A 150 -31.26 40.34 -7.73
N PRO A 151 -31.89 40.12 -6.55
CA PRO A 151 -31.78 41.04 -5.43
C PRO A 151 -30.43 40.85 -4.74
N GLU A 152 -29.47 41.73 -5.05
CA GLU A 152 -28.15 41.76 -4.44
C GLU A 152 -27.74 43.21 -4.21
N HIS A 153 -27.29 43.52 -2.98
CA HIS A 153 -26.82 44.86 -2.63
C HIS A 153 -25.38 45.09 -3.13
N ASP A 154 -25.02 46.33 -3.46
CA ASP A 154 -23.70 46.64 -4.02
C ASP A 154 -22.55 46.21 -3.09
N ASP A 155 -22.68 46.46 -1.78
CA ASP A 155 -21.69 46.08 -0.76
C ASP A 155 -21.40 44.56 -0.70
N GLN A 156 -22.28 43.71 -1.25
CA GLN A 156 -22.07 42.26 -1.30
C GLN A 156 -21.31 41.82 -2.55
N ARG A 157 -21.32 42.65 -3.60
CA ARG A 157 -20.71 42.37 -4.90
C ARG A 157 -19.23 42.76 -4.95
N VAL A 158 -18.85 43.77 -4.17
CA VAL A 158 -17.51 44.34 -4.16
C VAL A 158 -16.85 44.17 -2.79
N GLN A 159 -15.51 44.06 -2.77
CA GLN A 159 -14.74 44.08 -1.52
C GLN A 159 -14.28 45.49 -1.14
N LYS A 160 -14.15 46.37 -2.14
CA LYS A 160 -13.79 47.79 -2.00
C LYS A 160 -14.78 48.61 -2.82
N ASP A 161 -15.13 49.78 -2.31
CA ASP A 161 -16.12 50.63 -2.97
C ASP A 161 -15.53 51.33 -4.20
N GLU A 162 -14.26 51.73 -4.17
CA GLU A 162 -13.52 52.35 -5.27
C GLU A 162 -13.10 51.41 -6.43
#